data_AF-A0A830HUK9-F1
#
_entry.id   AF-A0A830HUK9-F1
#
_cell.length_a   1.000
_cell.length_b   1.000
_cell.length_c   1.000
_cell.angle_alpha   90.00
_cell.angle_beta   90.00
_cell.angle_gamma   90.00
#
_symmetry.space_group_name_H-M   'P 1'
#
loop_
_entity.id
_entity.type
_entity.pdbx_description
1 polymer ?
#
loop_
_entity_poly.entity_id
_entity_poly.type
_entity_poly.pdbx_seq_one_letter_code
_entity_poly.pdbx_strand_id
1 'polypeptide(L)'
;MAAERATSANLQKTLALIKPDAVRAGKALEIEQLIELQGFTVIQKQSLTLTKTRAMEFYAEHKGRPFYDTLTNFISGGPIVALCLAKVDAIVGWRAMMGPTNSFKARDENPTCLRALYGTDGTQNATHGSDSPASAAREIKFFFPKLVLEVPSPEAAKEYVARFLQPTLLKGLTALCKEKPSADKLQAITWLAEWLLDNNPNKPRIVPKAEYPINEEDEDDEVEFSAGTVLEEIRREGPTAEDVDILEQEQAATRLQSHFRGYQTRKDMRKANRAKVAAPVVVVGESTGADQGQSLAETFAEDPEMDKAATKLQSSFRGHMARKEVDAKKAEAKASAETAEQEAAALRIQSIQRGRKARKDVSAKRAEKAAAALADAEEAPAETA
;
A
#
# COMPACT_ATOMS: atom_id res chain seq x y z
N MET A 1 29.71 -9.96 -45.55
CA MET A 1 28.25 -10.04 -45.26
C MET A 1 28.02 -10.39 -43.80
N ALA A 2 28.24 -9.45 -42.87
CA ALA A 2 27.99 -9.69 -41.44
C ALA A 2 27.72 -8.38 -40.68
N ALA A 3 26.87 -7.52 -41.25
CA ALA A 3 26.45 -6.28 -40.61
C ALA A 3 25.02 -5.92 -41.08
N GLU A 4 24.04 -6.73 -40.68
CA GLU A 4 22.61 -6.35 -40.63
C GLU A 4 21.79 -7.47 -39.99
N ARG A 5 22.00 -7.71 -38.70
CA ARG A 5 20.88 -8.13 -37.85
C ARG A 5 20.50 -6.90 -37.06
N ALA A 6 19.64 -6.07 -37.65
CA ALA A 6 18.92 -5.05 -36.91
C ALA A 6 18.37 -5.72 -35.64
N THR A 7 18.79 -5.20 -34.49
CA THR A 7 18.26 -5.52 -33.17
C THR A 7 16.75 -5.36 -33.23
N SER A 8 16.04 -6.47 -33.41
CA SER A 8 14.58 -6.48 -33.38
C SER A 8 14.18 -5.97 -32.00
N ALA A 9 13.62 -4.76 -31.96
CA ALA A 9 13.14 -4.10 -30.75
C ALA A 9 12.14 -5.03 -30.07
N ASN A 10 12.59 -5.78 -29.06
CA ASN A 10 11.79 -6.86 -28.50
C ASN A 10 10.84 -6.25 -27.47
N LEU A 11 9.54 -6.25 -27.79
CA LEU A 11 8.50 -5.83 -26.87
C LEU A 11 8.50 -6.79 -25.67
N GLN A 12 8.95 -6.29 -24.52
CA GLN A 12 9.05 -7.07 -23.29
C GLN A 12 7.94 -6.67 -22.32
N LYS A 13 7.60 -7.62 -21.44
CA LYS A 13 6.72 -7.40 -20.30
C LYS A 13 7.53 -7.59 -19.02
N THR A 14 7.34 -6.72 -18.03
CA THR A 14 8.00 -6.81 -16.72
C THR A 14 6.99 -6.64 -15.60
N LEU A 15 7.26 -7.26 -14.44
CA LEU A 15 6.56 -6.89 -13.23
C LEU A 15 7.15 -5.58 -12.70
N ALA A 16 6.28 -4.67 -12.30
CA ALA A 16 6.60 -3.56 -11.42
C ALA A 16 5.71 -3.64 -10.17
N LEU A 17 6.29 -3.37 -9.01
CA LEU A 17 5.57 -3.30 -7.75
C LEU A 17 5.82 -1.95 -7.11
N ILE A 18 4.75 -1.28 -6.68
CA ILE A 18 4.81 -0.13 -5.77
C ILE A 18 4.60 -0.67 -4.35
N LYS A 19 5.61 -0.49 -3.51
CA LYS A 19 5.72 -1.06 -2.16
C LYS A 19 4.88 -0.27 -1.14
N PRO A 20 4.61 -0.84 0.07
CA PRO A 20 3.70 -0.23 1.03
C PRO A 20 4.12 1.15 1.55
N ASP A 21 5.40 1.46 1.58
CA ASP A 21 5.94 2.79 1.91
C ASP A 21 5.42 3.86 0.95
N ALA A 22 5.57 3.66 -0.37
CA ALA A 22 5.11 4.61 -1.37
C ALA A 22 3.58 4.70 -1.45
N VAL A 23 2.88 3.58 -1.23
CA VAL A 23 1.41 3.56 -1.18
C VAL A 23 0.90 4.35 0.03
N ARG A 24 1.44 4.11 1.23
CA ARG A 24 1.05 4.84 2.46
C ARG A 24 1.38 6.34 2.38
N ALA A 25 2.45 6.71 1.67
CA ALA A 25 2.79 8.10 1.42
C ALA A 25 1.88 8.79 0.39
N GLY A 26 0.90 8.08 -0.20
CA GLY A 26 0.00 8.62 -1.21
C GLY A 26 0.68 8.88 -2.55
N LYS A 27 1.81 8.21 -2.83
CA LYS A 27 2.66 8.44 -4.01
C LYS A 27 2.45 7.45 -5.14
N ALA A 28 1.59 6.44 -4.96
CA ALA A 28 1.35 5.41 -5.97
C ALA A 28 0.88 5.99 -7.31
N LEU A 29 -0.09 6.90 -7.30
CA LEU A 29 -0.61 7.53 -8.53
C LEU A 29 0.44 8.37 -9.26
N GLU A 30 1.29 9.07 -8.50
CA GLU A 30 2.39 9.87 -9.05
C GLU A 30 3.42 8.98 -9.75
N ILE A 31 3.77 7.84 -9.12
CA ILE A 31 4.68 6.85 -9.71
C ILE A 31 4.07 6.23 -10.97
N GLU A 32 2.78 5.89 -10.97
CA GLU A 32 2.08 5.38 -12.17
C GLU A 32 2.12 6.38 -13.32
N GLN A 33 1.90 7.67 -13.05
CA GLN A 33 1.99 8.73 -14.06
C GLN A 33 3.41 8.86 -14.63
N LEU A 34 4.44 8.77 -13.78
CA LEU A 34 5.84 8.79 -14.23
C LEU A 34 6.18 7.58 -15.11
N ILE A 35 5.63 6.41 -14.79
CA ILE A 35 5.78 5.20 -15.61
C ILE A 35 5.23 5.43 -17.03
N GLU A 36 4.01 5.95 -17.14
CA GLU A 36 3.38 6.25 -18.43
C GLU A 36 4.12 7.33 -19.21
N LEU A 37 4.55 8.41 -18.54
CA LEU A 37 5.32 9.50 -19.15
C LEU A 37 6.66 9.04 -19.74
N GLN A 38 7.24 7.98 -19.20
CA GLN A 38 8.48 7.37 -19.71
C GLN A 38 8.21 6.31 -20.80
N GLY A 39 6.99 6.26 -21.32
CA GLY A 39 6.62 5.42 -22.47
C GLY A 39 6.37 3.96 -22.13
N PHE A 40 6.09 3.61 -20.88
CA PHE A 40 5.57 2.29 -20.53
C PHE A 40 4.07 2.24 -20.72
N THR A 41 3.57 1.10 -21.17
CA THR A 41 2.13 0.80 -21.17
C THR A 41 1.79 -0.09 -19.98
N VAL A 42 0.82 0.31 -19.17
CA VAL A 42 0.28 -0.52 -18.08
C VAL A 42 -0.74 -1.50 -18.69
N ILE A 43 -0.37 -2.77 -18.79
CA ILE A 43 -1.22 -3.83 -19.35
C ILE A 43 -2.28 -4.27 -18.34
N GLN A 44 -1.87 -4.43 -17.09
CA GLN A 44 -2.72 -4.88 -16.00
C GLN A 44 -2.25 -4.23 -14.70
N LYS A 45 -3.21 -3.82 -13.86
CA LYS A 45 -2.97 -3.28 -12.52
C LYS A 45 -3.80 -4.02 -11.48
N GLN A 46 -3.24 -4.23 -10.31
CA GLN A 46 -3.97 -4.73 -9.15
C GLN A 46 -3.42 -4.11 -7.85
N SER A 47 -4.32 -3.57 -7.02
CA SER A 47 -4.01 -3.21 -5.64
C SER A 47 -4.40 -4.38 -4.73
N LEU A 48 -3.50 -4.80 -3.85
CA LEU A 48 -3.71 -5.92 -2.94
C LEU A 48 -2.86 -5.81 -1.68
N THR A 49 -3.16 -6.59 -0.66
CA THR A 49 -2.29 -6.78 0.51
C THR A 49 -1.87 -8.24 0.54
N LEU A 50 -0.56 -8.51 0.59
CA LEU A 50 -0.07 -9.88 0.64
C LEU A 50 -0.13 -10.42 2.07
N THR A 51 -0.53 -11.68 2.22
CA THR A 51 -0.29 -12.41 3.47
C THR A 51 1.20 -12.67 3.62
N LYS A 52 1.67 -12.87 4.85
CA LYS A 52 3.07 -13.20 5.11
C LYS A 52 3.53 -14.44 4.34
N THR A 53 2.70 -15.48 4.30
CA THR A 53 2.99 -16.71 3.52
C THR A 53 3.17 -16.41 2.03
N ARG A 54 2.28 -15.61 1.42
CA ARG A 54 2.42 -15.23 0.01
C ARG A 54 3.64 -14.34 -0.25
N ALA A 55 3.98 -13.44 0.67
CA ALA A 55 5.19 -12.63 0.55
C ALA A 55 6.45 -13.51 0.59
N MET A 56 6.48 -14.53 1.46
CA MET A 56 7.56 -15.50 1.54
C MET A 56 7.67 -16.35 0.25
N GLU A 57 6.56 -16.81 -0.30
CA GLU A 57 6.55 -17.50 -1.59
C GLU A 57 7.10 -16.63 -2.72
N PHE A 58 6.72 -15.35 -2.75
CA PHE A 58 7.19 -14.41 -3.77
C PHE A 58 8.70 -14.17 -3.69
N TYR A 59 9.25 -13.99 -2.49
CA TYR A 59 10.69 -13.76 -2.28
C TYR A 59 11.49 -15.04 -1.98
N ALA A 60 10.99 -16.23 -2.32
CA ALA A 60 11.60 -17.50 -1.94
C ALA A 60 13.08 -17.65 -2.34
N GLU A 61 13.52 -16.99 -3.42
CA GLU A 61 14.93 -16.94 -3.86
C GLU A 61 15.87 -16.26 -2.86
N HIS A 62 15.32 -15.44 -1.95
CA HIS A 62 16.06 -14.77 -0.89
C HIS A 62 15.99 -15.51 0.44
N LYS A 63 15.38 -16.70 0.49
CA LYS A 63 15.31 -17.50 1.72
C LYS A 63 16.72 -17.78 2.25
N GLY A 64 16.93 -17.51 3.54
CA GLY A 64 18.23 -17.64 4.21
C GLY A 64 19.12 -16.40 4.13
N ARG A 65 18.72 -15.33 3.41
CA ARG A 65 19.41 -14.03 3.47
C ARG A 65 19.04 -13.29 4.76
N PRO A 66 19.95 -12.52 5.39
CA PRO A 66 19.68 -11.82 6.65
C PRO A 66 18.49 -10.85 6.61
N PHE A 67 18.18 -10.30 5.44
CA PHE A 67 17.09 -9.33 5.25
C PHE A 67 15.74 -9.97 4.89
N TYR A 68 15.68 -11.30 4.72
CA TYR A 68 14.50 -11.99 4.19
C TYR A 68 13.25 -11.82 5.06
N ASP A 69 13.39 -12.00 6.37
CA ASP A 69 12.26 -11.87 7.30
C ASP A 69 11.79 -10.42 7.40
N THR A 70 12.73 -9.46 7.46
CA THR A 70 12.40 -8.03 7.46
C THR A 70 11.67 -7.63 6.18
N LEU A 71 12.12 -8.11 5.02
CA LEU A 71 11.51 -7.83 3.72
C LEU A 71 10.10 -8.41 3.61
N THR A 72 9.93 -9.68 3.96
CA THR A 72 8.63 -10.36 3.86
C THR A 72 7.61 -9.77 4.85
N ASN A 73 8.03 -9.48 6.09
CA ASN A 73 7.19 -8.77 7.06
C ASN A 73 6.78 -7.39 6.52
N PHE A 74 7.73 -6.60 5.99
CA PHE A 74 7.45 -5.28 5.44
C PHE A 74 6.45 -5.33 4.28
N ILE A 75 6.65 -6.23 3.31
CA ILE A 75 5.79 -6.35 2.13
C ILE A 75 4.39 -6.84 2.51
N SER A 76 4.26 -7.69 3.53
CA SER A 76 2.95 -8.12 4.06
C SER A 76 2.27 -7.10 4.97
N GLY A 77 2.97 -6.04 5.38
CA GLY A 77 2.51 -5.07 6.38
C GLY A 77 1.54 -4.01 5.85
N GLY A 78 1.21 -4.01 4.56
CA GLY A 78 0.30 -3.02 3.98
C GLY A 78 -0.03 -3.26 2.51
N PRO A 79 -0.89 -2.40 1.94
CA PRO A 79 -1.28 -2.51 0.54
C PRO A 79 -0.10 -2.21 -0.39
N ILE A 80 -0.03 -2.96 -1.48
CA ILE A 80 0.90 -2.80 -2.60
C ILE A 80 0.11 -2.62 -3.90
N VAL A 81 0.75 -2.03 -4.90
CA VAL A 81 0.22 -1.98 -6.27
C VAL A 81 1.12 -2.80 -7.18
N ALA A 82 0.59 -3.87 -7.75
CA ALA A 82 1.25 -4.67 -8.77
C ALA A 82 0.84 -4.17 -10.17
N LEU A 83 1.83 -4.06 -11.06
CA LEU A 83 1.68 -3.58 -12.43
C LEU A 83 2.39 -4.56 -13.37
N CYS A 84 1.70 -4.96 -14.44
CA CYS A 84 2.34 -5.57 -15.60
C CYS A 84 2.63 -4.47 -16.62
N LEU A 85 3.90 -4.13 -16.83
CA LEU A 85 4.32 -3.09 -17.76
C LEU A 85 4.79 -3.68 -19.08
N ALA A 86 4.53 -2.99 -20.19
CA ALA A 86 5.03 -3.35 -21.51
C ALA A 86 5.76 -2.16 -22.16
N LYS A 87 6.93 -2.45 -22.76
CA LYS A 87 7.78 -1.51 -23.51
C LYS A 87 8.84 -2.30 -24.28
N VAL A 88 9.43 -1.72 -25.33
CA VAL A 88 10.70 -2.23 -25.87
C VAL A 88 11.74 -2.18 -24.75
N ASP A 89 12.43 -3.30 -24.51
CA ASP A 89 13.41 -3.47 -23.43
C ASP A 89 12.85 -3.09 -22.03
N ALA A 90 11.59 -3.43 -21.77
CA ALA A 90 10.87 -3.04 -20.55
C ALA A 90 11.62 -3.37 -19.25
N ILE A 91 12.29 -4.53 -19.18
CA ILE A 91 13.00 -4.96 -17.97
C ILE A 91 14.17 -4.01 -17.67
N VAL A 92 15.00 -3.76 -18.68
CA VAL A 92 16.16 -2.85 -18.53
C VAL A 92 15.69 -1.42 -18.29
N GLY A 93 14.69 -0.96 -19.06
CA GLY A 93 14.11 0.38 -18.90
C GLY A 93 13.52 0.60 -17.51
N TRP A 94 12.80 -0.39 -16.96
CA TRP A 94 12.19 -0.28 -15.64
C TRP A 94 13.25 -0.24 -14.54
N ARG A 95 14.29 -1.08 -14.66
CA ARG A 95 15.43 -1.06 -13.73
C ARG A 95 16.18 0.27 -13.76
N ALA A 96 16.38 0.85 -14.93
CA ALA A 96 17.01 2.16 -15.08
C ALA A 96 16.17 3.27 -14.42
N MET A 97 14.85 3.25 -14.62
CA MET A 97 13.94 4.22 -14.00
C MET A 97 13.88 4.09 -12.46
N MET A 98 13.87 2.86 -11.94
CA MET A 98 13.92 2.64 -10.49
C MET A 98 15.23 3.15 -9.88
N GLY A 99 16.35 2.93 -10.55
CA GLY A 99 17.69 3.27 -10.05
C GLY A 99 18.25 2.25 -9.05
N PRO A 100 19.40 2.56 -8.42
CA PRO A 100 20.09 1.67 -7.47
C PRO A 100 19.19 1.19 -6.33
N THR A 101 19.32 -0.07 -5.90
CA THR A 101 18.46 -0.69 -4.86
C THR A 101 18.50 0.05 -3.53
N ASN A 102 19.66 0.60 -3.15
CA ASN A 102 19.81 1.41 -1.95
C ASN A 102 19.46 2.87 -2.25
N SER A 103 18.45 3.40 -1.56
CA SER A 103 17.93 4.75 -1.78
C SER A 103 18.96 5.86 -1.51
N PHE A 104 19.93 5.66 -0.61
CA PHE A 104 21.02 6.63 -0.38
C PHE A 104 21.93 6.71 -1.61
N LYS A 105 22.40 5.55 -2.08
CA LYS A 105 23.20 5.45 -3.31
C LYS A 105 22.45 5.98 -4.53
N ALA A 106 21.14 5.72 -4.59
CA ALA A 106 20.28 6.24 -5.65
C ALA A 106 20.24 7.77 -5.66
N ARG A 107 20.19 8.44 -4.49
CA ARG A 107 20.23 9.90 -4.38
C ARG A 107 21.56 10.48 -4.85
N ASP A 108 22.66 9.77 -4.62
CA ASP A 108 23.99 10.23 -5.04
C ASP A 108 24.19 10.05 -6.55
N GLU A 109 23.81 8.89 -7.11
CA GLU A 109 24.08 8.55 -8.52
C GLU A 109 23.02 9.06 -9.51
N ASN A 110 21.74 9.03 -9.11
CA ASN A 110 20.63 9.48 -9.95
C ASN A 110 19.52 10.10 -9.09
N PRO A 111 19.66 11.39 -8.69
CA PRO A 111 18.73 12.09 -7.79
C PRO A 111 17.27 12.10 -8.26
N THR A 112 17.03 11.89 -9.56
CA THR A 112 15.71 11.93 -10.19
C THR A 112 15.06 10.55 -10.35
N CYS A 113 15.75 9.45 -10.02
CA CYS A 113 15.16 8.12 -10.12
C CYS A 113 14.11 7.86 -9.03
N LEU A 114 13.23 6.87 -9.24
CA LEU A 114 12.13 6.60 -8.33
C LEU A 114 12.60 6.25 -6.91
N ARG A 115 13.69 5.49 -6.77
CA ARG A 115 14.24 5.13 -5.45
C ARG A 115 14.85 6.31 -4.73
N ALA A 116 15.40 7.29 -5.45
CA ALA A 116 15.90 8.52 -4.85
C ALA A 116 14.76 9.41 -4.33
N LEU A 117 13.69 9.54 -5.12
CA LEU A 117 12.55 10.42 -4.82
C LEU A 117 11.61 9.86 -3.75
N TYR A 118 11.34 8.55 -3.77
CA TYR A 118 10.29 7.93 -2.95
C TYR A 118 10.82 6.92 -1.93
N GLY A 119 12.07 6.46 -2.08
CA GLY A 119 12.68 5.50 -1.16
C GLY A 119 13.32 6.17 0.07
N THR A 120 13.30 5.48 1.20
CA THR A 120 13.89 5.92 2.47
C THR A 120 15.14 5.15 2.87
N ASP A 121 15.19 3.85 2.56
CA ASP A 121 16.33 2.99 2.91
C ASP A 121 16.53 1.86 1.88
N GLY A 122 17.28 0.80 2.22
CA GLY A 122 17.53 -0.34 1.32
C GLY A 122 16.34 -1.31 1.17
N THR A 123 15.47 -1.40 2.15
CA THR A 123 14.28 -2.28 2.18
C THR A 123 13.03 -1.51 1.70
N GLN A 124 12.85 -0.30 2.23
CA GLN A 124 11.82 0.68 1.90
C GLN A 124 12.33 1.59 0.78
N ASN A 125 12.45 1.01 -0.40
CA ASN A 125 12.91 1.70 -1.60
C ASN A 125 11.77 1.96 -2.60
N ALA A 126 10.51 2.03 -2.14
CA ALA A 126 9.30 2.32 -2.90
C ALA A 126 8.92 1.34 -4.03
N THR A 127 9.87 0.66 -4.68
CA THR A 127 9.65 -0.07 -5.93
C THR A 127 10.41 -1.40 -6.02
N HIS A 128 9.78 -2.41 -6.61
CA HIS A 128 10.40 -3.67 -7.05
C HIS A 128 10.20 -3.86 -8.55
N GLY A 129 11.13 -4.57 -9.17
CA GLY A 129 11.03 -4.97 -10.57
C GLY A 129 11.86 -6.20 -10.85
N SER A 130 11.41 -6.94 -11.85
CA SER A 130 12.06 -8.16 -12.32
C SER A 130 13.47 -7.89 -12.85
N ASP A 131 14.37 -8.86 -12.69
CA ASP A 131 15.77 -8.74 -13.09
C ASP A 131 16.10 -9.37 -14.45
N SER A 132 15.22 -10.25 -14.94
CA SER A 132 15.41 -11.07 -16.14
C SER A 132 14.05 -11.45 -16.76
N PRO A 133 14.00 -11.87 -18.03
CA PRO A 133 12.74 -12.34 -18.65
C PRO A 133 12.11 -13.52 -17.92
N ALA A 134 12.94 -14.43 -17.39
CA ALA A 134 12.46 -15.60 -16.65
C ALA A 134 11.83 -15.23 -15.30
N SER A 135 12.43 -14.29 -14.55
CA SER A 135 11.82 -13.78 -13.31
C SER A 135 10.57 -12.98 -13.62
N ALA A 136 10.58 -12.13 -14.66
CA ALA A 136 9.40 -11.38 -15.09
C ALA A 136 8.20 -12.30 -15.39
N ALA A 137 8.38 -13.35 -16.19
CA ALA A 137 7.30 -14.29 -16.51
C ALA A 137 6.74 -14.99 -15.26
N ARG A 138 7.61 -15.42 -14.35
CA ARG A 138 7.21 -16.06 -13.07
C ARG A 138 6.47 -15.10 -12.15
N GLU A 139 7.02 -13.91 -11.95
CA GLU A 139 6.48 -12.88 -11.08
C GLU A 139 5.14 -12.34 -11.59
N ILE A 140 5.02 -12.10 -12.90
CA ILE A 140 3.75 -11.70 -13.51
C ILE A 140 2.71 -12.81 -13.35
N LYS A 141 3.07 -14.08 -13.58
CA LYS A 141 2.15 -15.22 -13.37
C LYS A 141 1.70 -15.35 -11.91
N PHE A 142 2.56 -15.01 -10.96
CA PHE A 142 2.24 -15.03 -9.53
C PHE A 142 1.13 -14.03 -9.17
N PHE A 143 1.21 -12.79 -9.67
CA PHE A 143 0.21 -11.74 -9.41
C PHE A 143 -1.00 -11.81 -10.35
N PHE A 144 -0.79 -12.16 -11.61
CA PHE A 144 -1.78 -12.12 -12.68
C PHE A 144 -1.91 -13.50 -13.35
N PRO A 145 -2.43 -14.53 -12.66
CA PRO A 145 -2.47 -15.90 -13.16
C PRO A 145 -3.35 -16.09 -14.40
N LYS A 146 -4.28 -15.16 -14.65
CA LYS A 146 -5.17 -15.15 -15.82
C LYS A 146 -4.59 -14.38 -17.01
N LEU A 147 -3.46 -13.68 -16.83
CA LEU A 147 -2.85 -12.88 -17.89
C LEU A 147 -2.04 -13.80 -18.82
N VAL A 148 -2.45 -13.84 -20.08
CA VAL A 148 -1.72 -14.58 -21.13
C VAL A 148 -0.61 -13.69 -21.68
N LEU A 149 0.64 -14.03 -21.36
CA LEU A 149 1.81 -13.25 -21.78
C LEU A 149 2.31 -13.66 -23.16
N GLU A 150 2.32 -14.96 -23.43
CA GLU A 150 2.81 -15.57 -24.65
C GLU A 150 1.92 -16.75 -25.02
N VAL A 151 1.70 -16.93 -26.33
CA VAL A 151 1.03 -18.13 -26.85
C VAL A 151 2.10 -19.21 -26.96
N PRO A 152 1.93 -20.38 -26.32
CA PRO A 152 2.93 -21.45 -26.36
C PRO A 152 3.12 -21.96 -27.79
N SER A 153 4.33 -22.41 -28.12
CA SER A 153 4.58 -23.06 -29.41
C SER A 153 3.78 -24.37 -29.52
N PRO A 154 3.49 -24.86 -30.75
CA PRO A 154 2.83 -26.15 -30.95
C PRO A 154 3.51 -27.32 -30.23
N GLU A 155 4.84 -27.33 -30.17
CA GLU A 155 5.64 -28.37 -29.51
C GLU A 155 5.47 -28.29 -27.98
N ALA A 156 5.57 -27.09 -27.41
CA ALA A 156 5.38 -26.88 -25.98
C ALA A 156 3.94 -27.23 -25.56
N ALA A 157 2.95 -26.94 -26.40
CA ALA A 157 1.56 -27.33 -26.15
C ALA A 157 1.39 -28.85 -26.15
N LYS A 158 1.98 -29.57 -27.12
CA LYS A 158 1.95 -31.05 -27.16
C LYS A 158 2.61 -31.66 -25.94
N GLU A 159 3.78 -31.17 -25.53
CA GLU A 159 4.48 -31.65 -24.34
C GLU A 159 3.66 -31.43 -23.07
N TYR A 160 3.06 -30.24 -22.91
CA TYR A 160 2.21 -29.93 -21.77
C TYR A 160 0.99 -30.87 -21.69
N VAL A 161 0.32 -31.09 -22.83
CA VAL A 161 -0.81 -32.02 -22.92
C VAL A 161 -0.38 -33.43 -22.54
N ALA A 162 0.74 -33.91 -23.07
CA ALA A 162 1.25 -35.24 -22.78
C ALA A 162 1.64 -35.43 -21.30
N ARG A 163 2.27 -34.43 -20.71
CA ARG A 163 2.82 -34.52 -19.35
C ARG A 163 1.77 -34.31 -18.26
N PHE A 164 0.87 -33.34 -18.43
CA PHE A 164 -0.01 -32.88 -17.35
C PHE A 164 -1.49 -33.24 -17.56
N LEU A 165 -1.96 -33.36 -18.81
CA LEU A 165 -3.37 -33.63 -19.12
C LEU A 165 -3.63 -35.11 -19.40
N GLN A 166 -2.82 -35.75 -20.26
CA GLN A 166 -3.05 -37.12 -20.72
C GLN A 166 -3.20 -38.15 -19.58
N PRO A 167 -2.39 -38.15 -18.50
CA PRO A 167 -2.51 -39.19 -17.47
C PRO A 167 -3.88 -39.25 -16.79
N THR A 168 -4.50 -38.09 -16.55
CA THR A 168 -5.81 -38.00 -15.90
C THR A 168 -6.93 -38.11 -16.94
N LEU A 169 -6.78 -37.44 -18.09
CA LEU A 169 -7.79 -37.45 -19.14
C LEU A 169 -7.99 -38.84 -19.74
N LEU A 170 -6.92 -39.61 -19.94
CA LEU A 170 -7.01 -40.97 -20.46
C LEU A 170 -7.78 -41.89 -19.49
N LYS A 171 -7.55 -41.75 -18.18
CA LYS A 171 -8.29 -42.50 -17.15
C LYS A 171 -9.78 -42.13 -17.17
N GLY A 172 -10.09 -40.83 -17.25
CA GLY A 172 -11.48 -40.36 -17.30
C GLY A 172 -12.22 -40.79 -18.56
N LEU A 173 -11.58 -40.69 -19.73
CA LEU A 173 -12.13 -41.19 -20.99
C LEU A 173 -12.33 -42.70 -20.97
N THR A 174 -11.39 -43.44 -20.38
CA THR A 174 -11.54 -44.90 -20.20
C THR A 174 -12.72 -45.22 -19.28
N ALA A 175 -12.92 -44.46 -18.21
CA ALA A 175 -14.06 -44.64 -17.32
C ALA A 175 -15.39 -44.29 -18.01
N LEU A 176 -15.43 -43.20 -18.78
CA LEU A 176 -16.61 -42.80 -19.56
C LEU A 176 -17.03 -43.90 -20.56
N CYS A 177 -16.05 -44.49 -21.27
CA CYS A 177 -16.31 -45.57 -22.21
C CYS A 177 -16.82 -46.86 -21.53
N LYS A 178 -16.49 -47.07 -20.25
CA LYS A 178 -16.94 -48.21 -19.46
C LYS A 178 -18.35 -48.02 -18.91
N GLU A 179 -18.63 -46.86 -18.30
CA GLU A 179 -19.96 -46.60 -17.70
C GLU A 179 -21.04 -46.31 -18.74
N LYS A 180 -20.68 -45.63 -19.84
CA LYS A 180 -21.63 -45.19 -20.88
C LYS A 180 -22.90 -44.54 -20.29
N PRO A 181 -22.74 -43.45 -19.50
CA PRO A 181 -23.82 -42.86 -18.72
C PRO A 181 -25.01 -42.37 -19.55
N SER A 182 -24.78 -41.97 -20.81
CA SER A 182 -25.84 -41.55 -21.74
C SER A 182 -25.36 -41.56 -23.20
N ALA A 183 -26.30 -41.68 -24.13
CA ALA A 183 -26.06 -41.47 -25.56
C ALA A 183 -26.05 -39.98 -25.94
N ASP A 184 -26.59 -39.11 -25.07
CA ASP A 184 -26.49 -37.67 -25.23
C ASP A 184 -25.06 -37.20 -24.93
N LYS A 185 -24.49 -36.46 -25.89
CA LYS A 185 -23.12 -35.95 -25.81
C LYS A 185 -22.95 -34.98 -24.65
N LEU A 186 -23.96 -34.16 -24.36
CA LEU A 186 -23.87 -33.17 -23.30
C LEU A 186 -23.77 -33.87 -21.94
N GLN A 187 -24.63 -34.86 -21.69
CA GLN A 187 -24.59 -35.65 -20.46
C GLN A 187 -23.27 -36.42 -20.30
N ALA A 188 -22.73 -37.00 -21.39
CA ALA A 188 -21.43 -37.65 -21.36
C ALA A 188 -20.27 -36.69 -21.03
N ILE A 189 -20.32 -35.45 -21.55
CA ILE A 189 -19.33 -34.41 -21.25
C ILE A 189 -19.46 -33.95 -19.79
N THR A 190 -20.68 -33.72 -19.30
CA THR A 190 -20.92 -33.32 -17.91
C THR A 190 -20.41 -34.39 -16.94
N TRP A 191 -20.71 -35.66 -17.20
CA TRP A 191 -20.20 -36.77 -16.39
C TRP A 191 -18.68 -36.82 -16.39
N LEU A 192 -18.03 -36.65 -17.56
CA LEU A 192 -16.57 -36.64 -17.63
C LEU A 192 -15.97 -35.45 -16.88
N ALA A 193 -16.60 -34.29 -16.93
CA ALA A 193 -16.16 -33.11 -16.19
C ALA A 193 -16.23 -33.33 -14.68
N GLU A 194 -17.32 -33.90 -14.18
CA GLU A 194 -17.47 -34.27 -12.76
C GLU A 194 -16.41 -35.30 -12.36
N TRP A 195 -16.24 -36.36 -13.16
CA TRP A 195 -15.20 -37.37 -12.93
C TRP A 195 -13.80 -36.77 -12.85
N LEU A 196 -13.47 -35.82 -13.74
CA LEU A 196 -12.16 -35.14 -13.74
C LEU A 196 -11.98 -34.23 -12.53
N LEU A 197 -13.03 -33.59 -12.04
CA LEU A 197 -12.99 -32.77 -10.82
C LEU A 197 -12.72 -33.65 -9.59
N ASP A 198 -13.36 -34.81 -9.52
CA ASP A 198 -13.21 -35.76 -8.41
C ASP A 198 -11.86 -36.48 -8.40
N ASN A 199 -11.27 -36.69 -9.58
CA ASN A 199 -10.01 -37.40 -9.77
C ASN A 199 -8.84 -36.46 -10.11
N ASN A 200 -8.95 -35.17 -9.77
CA ASN A 200 -7.91 -34.20 -10.04
C ASN A 200 -6.71 -34.41 -9.11
N PRO A 201 -5.52 -34.78 -9.62
CA PRO A 201 -4.33 -35.03 -8.78
C PRO A 201 -3.80 -33.77 -8.08
N ASN A 202 -4.22 -32.58 -8.52
CA ASN A 202 -3.77 -31.29 -7.99
C ASN A 202 -4.76 -30.68 -6.98
N LYS A 203 -5.88 -31.36 -6.68
CA LYS A 203 -6.87 -30.87 -5.72
C LYS A 203 -7.12 -31.95 -4.66
N PRO A 204 -6.91 -31.67 -3.37
CA PRO A 204 -7.22 -32.64 -2.33
C PRO A 204 -8.73 -32.91 -2.29
N ARG A 205 -9.11 -34.18 -2.12
CA ARG A 205 -10.50 -34.58 -1.95
C ARG A 205 -10.97 -34.15 -0.57
N ILE A 206 -11.83 -33.14 -0.51
CA ILE A 206 -12.45 -32.69 0.74
C ILE A 206 -13.64 -33.62 0.98
N VAL A 207 -13.45 -34.66 1.78
CA VAL A 207 -14.58 -35.42 2.34
C VAL A 207 -15.15 -34.59 3.51
N PRO A 208 -16.47 -34.28 3.52
CA PRO A 208 -17.10 -33.69 4.69
C PRO A 208 -16.86 -34.61 5.88
N LYS A 209 -16.46 -34.04 7.02
CA LYS A 209 -16.30 -34.77 8.27
C LYS A 209 -17.68 -35.21 8.77
N ALA A 210 -18.20 -36.32 8.24
CA ALA A 210 -19.36 -37.01 8.79
C ALA A 210 -18.89 -37.79 10.03
N GLU A 211 -19.52 -37.46 11.16
CA GLU A 211 -19.72 -38.27 12.38
C GLU A 211 -18.71 -39.40 12.61
N TYR A 212 -17.77 -39.17 13.53
CA TYR A 212 -17.18 -40.30 14.23
C TYR A 212 -18.29 -40.95 15.06
N PRO A 213 -18.53 -42.27 14.91
CA PRO A 213 -19.25 -42.99 15.93
C PRO A 213 -18.46 -42.85 17.22
N ILE A 214 -19.10 -42.33 18.26
CA ILE A 214 -18.58 -42.46 19.62
C ILE A 214 -18.66 -43.96 19.90
N ASN A 215 -17.53 -44.66 19.83
CA ASN A 215 -17.42 -45.95 20.49
C ASN A 215 -17.37 -45.66 21.98
N GLU A 216 -18.45 -45.96 22.70
CA GLU A 216 -18.55 -45.87 24.17
C GLU A 216 -17.72 -46.98 24.89
N GLU A 217 -16.64 -47.49 24.27
CA GLU A 217 -15.86 -48.61 24.83
C GLU A 217 -14.40 -48.27 25.15
N ASP A 218 -13.94 -47.04 24.93
CA ASP A 218 -12.60 -46.60 25.35
C ASP A 218 -12.73 -45.61 26.54
N GLU A 219 -13.27 -46.10 27.66
CA GLU A 219 -13.45 -45.33 28.91
C GLU A 219 -12.26 -45.44 29.88
N ASP A 220 -11.17 -46.12 29.52
CA ASP A 220 -10.01 -46.32 30.40
C ASP A 220 -8.69 -45.99 29.69
N ASP A 221 -8.36 -44.71 29.55
CA ASP A 221 -6.96 -44.25 29.49
C ASP A 221 -6.91 -42.76 29.87
N GLU A 222 -6.82 -42.51 31.18
CA GLU A 222 -6.42 -41.23 31.73
C GLU A 222 -5.06 -40.81 31.17
N VAL A 223 -5.03 -39.69 30.43
CA VAL A 223 -3.82 -38.90 30.27
C VAL A 223 -4.16 -37.45 30.62
N GLU A 224 -3.90 -37.09 31.88
CA GLU A 224 -3.95 -35.72 32.38
C GLU A 224 -3.09 -34.80 31.51
N PHE A 225 -3.72 -33.84 30.83
CA PHE A 225 -3.05 -32.65 30.31
C PHE A 225 -3.55 -31.44 31.09
N SER A 226 -2.73 -30.94 32.01
CA SER A 226 -3.04 -29.86 32.93
C SER A 226 -3.15 -28.50 32.22
N ALA A 227 -4.29 -28.23 31.58
CA ALA A 227 -4.67 -26.91 31.08
C ALA A 227 -5.70 -26.18 31.97
N GLY A 228 -5.83 -26.60 33.23
CA GLY A 228 -6.63 -25.91 34.24
C GLY A 228 -5.73 -25.13 35.19
N THR A 229 -5.60 -23.82 34.99
CA THR A 229 -5.36 -22.82 36.06
C THR A 229 -5.30 -21.37 35.54
N VAL A 230 -5.11 -21.12 34.24
CA VAL A 230 -4.93 -19.72 33.75
C VAL A 230 -6.25 -19.04 33.32
N LEU A 231 -7.36 -19.78 33.22
CA LEU A 231 -8.65 -19.23 32.76
C LEU A 231 -9.69 -18.96 33.87
N GLU A 232 -9.45 -19.40 35.11
CA GLU A 232 -10.35 -19.11 36.24
C GLU A 232 -9.94 -17.87 37.06
N GLU A 233 -8.68 -17.42 36.98
CA GLU A 233 -8.22 -16.22 37.71
C GLU A 233 -8.57 -14.88 37.02
N ILE A 234 -8.99 -14.89 35.75
CA ILE A 234 -9.34 -13.65 35.01
C ILE A 234 -10.83 -13.25 35.22
N ARG A 235 -11.62 -14.03 35.97
CA ARG A 235 -13.06 -13.78 36.16
C ARG A 235 -13.48 -13.19 37.51
N ARG A 236 -12.55 -12.82 38.40
CA ARG A 236 -12.87 -12.00 39.58
C ARG A 236 -12.36 -10.58 39.36
N GLU A 237 -13.30 -9.63 39.41
CA GLU A 237 -13.10 -8.17 39.39
C GLU A 237 -12.95 -7.54 37.99
N GLY A 238 -14.06 -7.52 37.26
CA GLY A 238 -14.25 -6.57 36.15
C GLY A 238 -14.56 -5.17 36.68
N PRO A 239 -14.11 -4.10 35.99
CA PRO A 239 -14.30 -2.73 36.45
C PRO A 239 -15.77 -2.32 36.38
N THR A 240 -16.19 -1.46 37.31
CA THR A 240 -17.58 -1.00 37.41
C THR A 240 -17.90 0.03 36.33
N ALA A 241 -19.19 0.26 36.07
CA ALA A 241 -19.65 1.12 34.96
C ALA A 241 -19.15 2.59 35.03
N GLU A 242 -18.66 3.05 36.18
CA GLU A 242 -18.09 4.38 36.37
C GLU A 242 -16.60 4.46 35.94
N ASP A 243 -15.88 3.33 35.92
CA ASP A 243 -14.46 3.24 35.53
C ASP A 243 -14.25 3.20 34.01
N VAL A 244 -15.26 2.75 33.27
CA VAL A 244 -15.24 2.64 31.81
C VAL A 244 -15.29 4.04 31.15
N ASP A 245 -15.99 4.99 31.76
CA ASP A 245 -16.15 6.35 31.24
C ASP A 245 -14.87 7.22 31.46
N ILE A 246 -14.11 6.94 32.52
CA ILE A 246 -12.83 7.63 32.82
C ILE A 246 -11.73 7.17 31.85
N LEU A 247 -11.62 5.86 31.59
CA LEU A 247 -10.65 5.30 30.63
C LEU A 247 -10.89 5.77 29.20
N GLU A 248 -12.15 5.92 28.79
CA GLU A 248 -12.48 6.41 27.45
C GLU A 248 -12.19 7.91 27.30
N GLN A 249 -12.42 8.70 28.36
CA GLN A 249 -12.04 10.12 28.40
C GLN A 249 -10.52 10.35 28.42
N GLU A 250 -9.75 9.53 29.14
CA GLU A 250 -8.28 9.63 29.18
C GLU A 250 -7.63 9.21 27.83
N GLN A 251 -8.17 8.18 27.18
CA GLN A 251 -7.75 7.79 25.84
C GLN A 251 -8.11 8.85 24.79
N ALA A 252 -9.27 9.49 24.92
CA ALA A 252 -9.67 10.61 24.06
C ALA A 252 -8.75 11.83 24.27
N ALA A 253 -8.40 12.17 25.52
CA ALA A 253 -7.49 13.25 25.85
C ALA A 253 -6.06 13.00 25.30
N THR A 254 -5.57 11.77 25.41
CA THR A 254 -4.25 11.37 24.88
C THR A 254 -4.22 11.43 23.34
N ARG A 255 -5.32 11.07 22.68
CA ARG A 255 -5.48 11.20 21.22
C ARG A 255 -5.57 12.68 20.78
N LEU A 256 -6.23 13.54 21.56
CA LEU A 256 -6.32 14.98 21.27
C LEU A 256 -4.97 15.68 21.46
N GLN A 257 -4.22 15.33 22.51
CA GLN A 257 -2.88 15.89 22.78
C GLN A 257 -1.84 15.44 21.74
N SER A 258 -1.89 14.18 21.30
CA SER A 258 -1.01 13.69 20.23
C SER A 258 -1.33 14.34 18.87
N HIS A 259 -2.60 14.59 18.56
CA HIS A 259 -3.00 15.34 17.37
C HIS A 259 -2.52 16.80 17.42
N PHE A 260 -2.69 17.47 18.55
CA PHE A 260 -2.27 18.87 18.74
C PHE A 260 -0.75 19.04 18.66
N ARG A 261 0.01 18.11 19.27
CA ARG A 261 1.48 18.08 19.20
C ARG A 261 1.99 17.83 17.77
N GLY A 262 1.32 16.95 17.02
CA GLY A 262 1.59 16.75 15.60
C GLY A 262 1.27 17.98 14.75
N TYR A 263 0.18 18.68 15.06
CA TYR A 263 -0.20 19.92 14.37
C TYR A 263 0.80 21.07 14.63
N GLN A 264 1.24 21.27 15.87
CA GLN A 264 2.28 22.23 16.24
C GLN A 264 3.58 21.96 15.47
N THR A 265 4.05 20.70 15.46
CA THR A 265 5.26 20.30 14.74
C THR A 265 5.15 20.59 13.24
N ARG A 266 3.98 20.37 12.63
CA ARG A 266 3.73 20.66 11.21
C ARG A 266 3.61 22.16 10.92
N LYS A 267 3.05 22.94 11.85
CA LYS A 267 2.95 24.41 11.77
C LYS A 267 4.34 25.05 11.85
N ASP A 268 5.19 24.54 12.74
CA ASP A 268 6.57 25.00 12.91
C ASP A 268 7.45 24.61 11.72
N MET A 269 7.32 23.40 11.19
CA MET A 269 8.00 23.01 9.94
C MET A 269 7.56 23.85 8.74
N ARG A 270 6.27 24.22 8.64
CA ARG A 270 5.77 25.13 7.59
C ARG A 270 6.34 26.54 7.74
N LYS A 271 6.47 27.05 8.97
CA LYS A 271 7.07 28.36 9.25
C LYS A 271 8.59 28.36 8.94
N ALA A 272 9.29 27.27 9.26
CA ALA A 272 10.70 27.08 8.93
C ALA A 272 10.97 26.96 7.42
N ASN A 273 10.10 26.26 6.67
CA ASN A 273 10.22 26.19 5.21
C ASN A 273 9.87 27.52 4.52
N ARG A 274 8.90 28.29 5.06
CA ARG A 274 8.58 29.63 4.55
C ARG A 274 9.72 30.64 4.75
N ALA A 275 10.51 30.49 5.82
CA ALA A 275 11.70 31.32 6.07
C ALA A 275 12.88 30.96 5.14
N LYS A 276 13.01 29.70 4.71
CA LYS A 276 14.07 29.25 3.78
C LYS A 276 13.88 29.69 2.32
N VAL A 277 12.64 29.98 1.92
CA VAL A 277 12.31 30.45 0.54
C VAL A 277 12.46 31.98 0.40
N ALA A 278 12.69 32.71 1.49
CA ALA A 278 12.75 34.18 1.49
C ALA A 278 14.19 34.77 1.47
N ALA A 279 15.24 33.95 1.36
CA ALA A 279 16.61 34.45 1.25
C ALA A 279 16.95 34.79 -0.21
N PRO A 280 17.43 36.02 -0.52
CA PRO A 280 17.77 36.40 -1.89
C PRO A 280 19.06 35.72 -2.33
N VAL A 281 18.99 34.93 -3.41
CA VAL A 281 20.17 34.34 -4.08
C VAL A 281 20.79 35.41 -4.97
N VAL A 282 22.03 35.79 -4.63
CA VAL A 282 22.87 36.70 -5.44
C VAL A 282 23.51 35.87 -6.56
N VAL A 283 23.24 36.25 -7.81
CA VAL A 283 23.88 35.71 -9.00
C VAL A 283 25.17 36.48 -9.25
N VAL A 284 26.32 35.80 -9.17
CA VAL A 284 27.59 36.29 -9.70
C VAL A 284 27.95 35.41 -10.89
N GLY A 285 28.04 36.00 -12.07
CA GLY A 285 28.54 35.35 -13.27
C GLY A 285 30.02 35.66 -13.48
N GLU A 286 30.77 34.69 -13.98
CA GLU A 286 31.93 34.97 -14.82
C GLU A 286 32.24 33.80 -15.74
N SER A 287 32.57 34.17 -16.98
CA SER A 287 32.84 33.37 -18.16
C SER A 287 34.27 32.82 -18.21
N THR A 288 34.48 31.67 -18.86
CA THR A 288 35.30 31.50 -20.10
C THR A 288 35.75 30.04 -20.25
N GLY A 289 35.71 29.52 -21.49
CA GLY A 289 36.29 28.24 -21.85
C GLY A 289 35.50 27.49 -22.93
N ALA A 290 35.64 27.92 -24.18
CA ALA A 290 35.12 27.23 -25.35
C ALA A 290 36.02 26.04 -25.72
N ASP A 291 35.42 24.89 -26.06
CA ASP A 291 35.93 24.00 -27.10
C ASP A 291 34.76 23.24 -27.77
N GLN A 292 34.87 23.06 -29.09
CA GLN A 292 33.81 22.73 -30.03
C GLN A 292 33.59 21.20 -30.18
N GLY A 293 32.36 20.79 -30.49
CA GLY A 293 32.09 19.39 -30.87
C GLY A 293 30.63 19.06 -31.19
N GLN A 294 30.15 19.55 -32.34
CA GLN A 294 29.01 19.05 -33.15
C GLN A 294 27.63 18.88 -32.51
N SER A 295 26.72 19.80 -32.85
CA SER A 295 25.28 19.65 -32.68
C SER A 295 24.70 18.66 -33.69
N LEU A 296 24.09 17.60 -33.17
CA LEU A 296 23.26 16.65 -33.91
C LEU A 296 21.89 17.27 -34.22
N ALA A 297 21.87 18.25 -35.11
CA ALA A 297 20.65 18.87 -35.61
C ALA A 297 20.73 18.96 -37.13
N GLU A 298 20.48 17.84 -37.81
CA GLU A 298 20.06 17.81 -39.21
C GLU A 298 19.67 16.38 -39.59
N THR A 299 18.36 16.07 -39.55
CA THR A 299 17.64 15.25 -40.56
C THR A 299 16.20 14.99 -40.11
N PHE A 300 15.33 15.99 -40.16
CA PHE A 300 13.91 15.76 -40.46
C PHE A 300 13.39 16.96 -41.23
N ALA A 301 12.80 16.70 -42.39
CA ALA A 301 12.23 17.70 -43.28
C ALA A 301 11.21 18.56 -42.54
N GLU A 302 11.38 19.87 -42.64
CA GLU A 302 10.53 20.90 -42.03
C GLU A 302 9.14 20.87 -42.66
N ASP A 303 8.16 20.35 -41.92
CA ASP A 303 6.74 20.54 -42.22
C ASP A 303 6.23 21.79 -41.47
N PRO A 304 5.89 22.89 -42.17
CA PRO A 304 5.43 24.15 -41.56
C PRO A 304 4.14 24.02 -40.75
N GLU A 305 3.38 22.92 -40.89
CA GLU A 305 2.21 22.65 -40.07
C GLU A 305 2.57 22.14 -38.67
N MET A 306 3.71 21.44 -38.53
CA MET A 306 4.15 20.87 -37.25
C MET A 306 4.62 21.96 -36.27
N ASP A 307 5.30 22.98 -36.75
CA ASP A 307 5.77 24.11 -35.91
C ASP A 307 4.62 24.99 -35.40
N LYS A 308 3.59 25.17 -36.24
CA LYS A 308 2.34 25.83 -35.82
C LYS A 308 1.61 25.01 -34.76
N ALA A 309 1.58 23.69 -34.91
CA ALA A 309 1.00 22.78 -33.92
C ALA A 309 1.78 22.77 -32.60
N ALA A 310 3.11 22.74 -32.66
CA ALA A 310 4.00 22.80 -31.49
C ALA A 310 3.84 24.12 -30.73
N THR A 311 3.81 25.25 -31.44
CA THR A 311 3.61 26.57 -30.85
C THR A 311 2.22 26.68 -30.19
N LYS A 312 1.19 26.10 -30.82
CA LYS A 312 -0.17 26.05 -30.26
C LYS A 312 -0.23 25.19 -29.00
N LEU A 313 0.44 24.04 -28.99
CA LEU A 313 0.54 23.17 -27.81
C LEU A 313 1.26 23.85 -26.64
N GLN A 314 2.38 24.53 -26.91
CA GLN A 314 3.13 25.29 -25.91
C GLN A 314 2.31 26.45 -25.33
N SER A 315 1.57 27.18 -26.16
CA SER A 315 0.70 28.28 -25.70
C SER A 315 -0.46 27.78 -24.83
N SER A 316 -1.08 26.64 -25.21
CA SER A 316 -2.16 26.00 -24.44
C SER A 316 -1.66 25.47 -23.09
N PHE A 317 -0.46 24.87 -23.08
CA PHE A 317 0.18 24.36 -21.86
C PHE A 317 0.52 25.49 -20.87
N ARG A 318 1.07 26.61 -21.36
CA ARG A 318 1.31 27.81 -20.52
C ARG A 318 0.03 28.35 -19.91
N GLY A 319 -1.07 28.39 -20.68
CA GLY A 319 -2.39 28.78 -20.17
C GLY A 319 -2.94 27.81 -19.13
N HIS A 320 -2.75 26.50 -19.31
CA HIS A 320 -3.17 25.49 -18.34
C HIS A 320 -2.41 25.60 -17.01
N MET A 321 -1.09 25.82 -17.07
CA MET A 321 -0.27 26.00 -15.88
C MET A 321 -0.65 27.26 -15.10
N ALA A 322 -0.90 28.38 -15.79
CA ALA A 322 -1.35 29.62 -15.16
C ALA A 322 -2.70 29.45 -14.44
N ARG A 323 -3.65 28.72 -15.03
CA ARG A 323 -4.95 28.42 -14.40
C ARG A 323 -4.79 27.53 -13.16
N LYS A 324 -3.96 26.49 -13.26
CA LYS A 324 -3.66 25.58 -12.15
C LYS A 324 -3.02 26.31 -10.96
N GLU A 325 -2.14 27.28 -11.20
CA GLU A 325 -1.56 28.12 -10.15
C GLU A 325 -2.58 29.04 -9.47
N VAL A 326 -3.51 29.62 -10.23
CA VAL A 326 -4.59 30.47 -9.68
C VAL A 326 -5.55 29.62 -8.84
N ASP A 327 -5.93 28.43 -9.31
CA ASP A 327 -6.78 27.52 -8.56
C ASP A 327 -6.11 27.02 -7.27
N ALA A 328 -4.80 26.76 -7.32
CA ALA A 328 -4.03 26.40 -6.13
C ALA A 328 -3.99 27.54 -5.10
N LYS A 329 -3.76 28.79 -5.53
CA LYS A 329 -3.79 29.97 -4.66
C LYS A 329 -5.19 30.21 -4.05
N LYS A 330 -6.25 29.96 -4.83
CA LYS A 330 -7.63 30.08 -4.35
C LYS A 330 -7.99 29.00 -3.32
N ALA A 331 -7.52 27.76 -3.53
CA ALA A 331 -7.66 26.68 -2.56
C ALA A 331 -6.90 26.95 -1.25
N GLU A 332 -5.70 27.51 -1.33
CA GLU A 332 -4.90 27.90 -0.17
C GLU A 332 -5.54 29.04 0.63
N ALA A 333 -6.10 30.05 -0.05
CA ALA A 333 -6.84 31.13 0.59
C ALA A 333 -8.11 30.64 1.30
N LYS A 334 -8.84 29.68 0.71
CA LYS A 334 -10.03 29.08 1.33
C LYS A 334 -9.68 28.28 2.59
N ALA A 335 -8.63 27.45 2.53
CA ALA A 335 -8.16 26.68 3.69
C ALA A 335 -7.69 27.59 4.83
N SER A 336 -7.05 28.72 4.52
CA SER A 336 -6.65 29.73 5.51
C SER A 336 -7.86 30.36 6.22
N ALA A 337 -8.95 30.65 5.49
CA ALA A 337 -10.15 31.24 6.05
C ALA A 337 -10.89 30.27 6.98
N GLU A 338 -11.04 29.01 6.57
CA GLU A 338 -11.67 27.95 7.40
C GLU A 338 -10.87 27.67 8.68
N THR A 339 -9.53 27.74 8.62
CA THR A 339 -8.67 27.55 9.80
C THR A 339 -8.84 28.69 10.81
N ALA A 340 -8.97 29.94 10.34
CA ALA A 340 -9.18 31.10 11.21
C ALA A 340 -10.54 31.05 11.93
N GLU A 341 -11.57 30.55 11.25
CA GLU A 341 -12.91 30.38 11.83
C GLU A 341 -12.93 29.26 12.89
N GLN A 342 -12.23 28.14 12.65
CA GLN A 342 -12.07 27.05 13.62
C GLN A 342 -11.27 27.48 14.87
N GLU A 343 -10.20 28.27 14.71
CA GLU A 343 -9.44 28.81 15.83
C GLU A 343 -10.29 29.79 16.68
N ALA A 344 -11.12 30.62 16.02
CA ALA A 344 -12.05 31.53 16.72
C ALA A 344 -13.15 30.77 17.48
N ALA A 345 -13.69 29.68 16.92
CA ALA A 345 -14.67 28.83 17.58
C ALA A 345 -14.07 28.11 18.80
N ALA A 346 -12.85 27.59 18.69
CA ALA A 346 -12.15 26.94 19.80
C ALA A 346 -11.92 27.90 20.98
N LEU A 347 -11.52 29.15 20.71
CA LEU A 347 -11.35 30.18 21.75
C LEU A 347 -12.65 30.50 22.49
N ARG A 348 -13.79 30.54 21.79
CA ARG A 348 -15.12 30.74 22.41
C ARG A 348 -15.52 29.55 23.30
N ILE A 349 -15.26 28.33 22.86
CA ILE A 349 -15.57 27.13 23.67
C ILE A 349 -14.71 27.12 24.95
N GLN A 350 -13.42 27.44 24.83
CA GLN A 350 -12.52 27.50 25.98
C GLN A 350 -12.87 28.61 26.98
N SER A 351 -13.40 29.76 26.52
CA SER A 351 -13.84 30.83 27.43
C SER A 351 -15.10 30.43 28.19
N ILE A 352 -16.05 29.74 27.55
CA ILE A 352 -17.26 29.20 28.18
C ILE A 352 -16.91 28.15 29.23
N GLN A 353 -15.98 27.23 28.91
CA GLN A 353 -15.53 26.21 29.87
C GLN A 353 -14.81 26.81 31.08
N ARG A 354 -13.95 27.82 30.87
CA ARG A 354 -13.32 28.56 31.98
C ARG A 354 -14.38 29.25 32.86
N GLY A 355 -15.40 29.86 32.26
CA GLY A 355 -16.52 30.45 33.01
C GLY A 355 -17.33 29.41 33.79
N ARG A 356 -17.58 28.23 33.22
CA ARG A 356 -18.26 27.13 33.93
C ARG A 356 -17.44 26.63 35.12
N LYS A 357 -16.12 26.45 34.95
CA LYS A 357 -15.21 26.05 36.03
C LYS A 357 -15.20 27.07 37.17
N ALA A 358 -15.02 28.36 36.86
CA ALA A 358 -15.05 29.43 37.86
C ALA A 358 -16.38 29.49 38.64
N ARG A 359 -17.52 29.27 37.97
CA ARG A 359 -18.83 29.20 38.66
C ARG A 359 -18.96 27.98 39.56
N LYS A 360 -18.43 26.82 39.13
CA LYS A 360 -18.39 25.60 39.95
C LYS A 360 -17.53 25.81 41.19
N ASP A 361 -16.37 26.46 41.05
CA ASP A 361 -15.46 26.77 42.16
C ASP A 361 -16.08 27.78 43.15
N VAL A 362 -16.78 28.80 42.66
CA VAL A 362 -17.51 29.76 43.52
C VAL A 362 -18.69 29.09 44.23
N SER A 363 -19.42 28.21 43.55
CA SER A 363 -20.50 27.43 44.16
C SER A 363 -19.97 26.49 45.25
N ALA A 364 -18.83 25.84 45.01
CA ALA A 364 -18.19 24.98 46.00
C ALA A 364 -17.76 25.78 47.24
N LYS A 365 -17.11 26.94 47.06
CA LYS A 365 -16.73 27.81 48.19
C LYS A 365 -17.93 28.36 48.97
N ARG A 366 -19.05 28.64 48.30
CA ARG A 366 -20.29 29.04 48.99
C ARG A 366 -20.91 27.90 49.78
N ALA A 367 -20.89 26.68 49.25
CA ALA A 367 -21.36 25.50 49.95
C ALA A 367 -20.49 25.19 51.19
N GLU A 368 -19.17 25.31 51.05
CA GLU A 368 -18.21 25.14 52.16
C GLU A 368 -18.42 26.20 53.26
N LYS A 369 -18.63 27.47 52.88
CA LYS A 369 -18.95 28.53 53.84
C LYS A 369 -20.31 28.35 54.53
N ALA A 370 -21.31 27.83 53.82
CA ALA A 370 -22.62 27.52 54.38
C ALA A 370 -22.56 26.34 55.36
N ALA A 371 -21.74 25.31 55.06
CA ALA A 371 -21.50 24.20 55.96
C ALA A 371 -20.77 24.64 57.24
N ALA A 372 -19.78 25.53 57.14
CA ALA A 372 -19.09 26.10 58.30
C ALA A 372 -20.04 26.94 59.18
N ALA A 373 -20.96 27.71 58.57
CA ALA A 373 -21.94 28.51 59.30
C ALA A 373 -23.02 27.65 60.00
N LEU A 374 -23.33 26.45 59.48
CA LEU A 374 -24.20 25.49 60.16
C LEU A 374 -23.50 24.85 61.36
N ALA A 375 -22.20 24.58 61.26
CA ALA A 375 -21.40 24.05 62.37
C ALA A 375 -21.27 25.07 63.52
N ASP A 376 -21.05 26.35 63.21
CA ASP A 376 -21.03 27.42 64.23
C ASP A 376 -22.41 27.66 64.90
N ALA A 377 -23.52 27.32 64.22
CA ALA A 377 -24.87 27.45 64.78
C ALA A 377 -25.26 26.29 65.71
N GLU A 378 -24.58 25.14 65.60
CA GLU A 378 -24.78 23.98 66.48
C GLU A 378 -23.98 24.09 67.78
N GLU A 379 -23.00 25.01 67.86
CA GLU A 379 -22.14 25.25 69.02
C GLU A 379 -22.56 26.47 69.87
N ALA A 380 -23.77 27.01 69.68
CA ALA A 380 -24.32 28.08 70.52
C ALA A 380 -24.92 27.50 71.82
N PRO A 381 -24.44 27.89 73.02
CA PRO A 381 -24.85 27.28 74.28
C PRO A 381 -26.27 27.68 74.68
N ALA A 382 -27.10 26.68 74.99
CA ALA A 382 -28.38 26.87 75.66
C ALA A 382 -28.15 27.16 77.16
N GLU A 383 -28.15 28.43 77.56
CA GLU A 383 -28.25 28.84 78.96
C GLU A 383 -29.70 29.18 79.34
N THR A 384 -30.23 28.34 80.24
CA THR A 384 -31.09 28.67 81.40
C THR A 384 -32.53 29.16 81.19
N ALA A 385 -33.47 28.31 81.64
CA ALA A 385 -34.56 28.69 82.53
C ALA A 385 -34.44 27.86 83.83
#